data_AF-A0A7C2C3W4-F1
#
_entry.id   AF-A0A7C2C3W4-F1
#
_cell.length_a   1.000
_cell.length_b   1.000
_cell.length_c   1.000
_cell.angle_alpha   90.00
_cell.angle_beta   90.00
_cell.angle_gamma   90.00
#
_symmetry.space_group_name_H-M   'P 1'
#
loop_
_entity.id
_entity.type
_entity.pdbx_description
1 polymer ?
#
loop_
_entity_poly.entity_id
_entity_poly.type
_entity_poly.pdbx_seq_one_letter_code
_entity_poly.pdbx_strand_id
1 'polypeptide(L)'
;QSEQDEARAHAAGFTDFKRVYTHDDLIRSDRVIFAATGVTDGDLLRGVRYQGRTARTQSVLMRAHTKTIRFIDAIHHLEHKTLRSRRRNQEILARAEAVLPHVHPADEWHGTLLAYRERAETLLREGRRPN
;
A
#
# COMPACT_ATOMS: atom_id res chain seq x y z
N GLN A 1 13.89 19.38 -2.37
CA GLN A 1 14.81 18.24 -2.42
C GLN A 1 15.93 18.54 -1.46
N SER A 2 16.23 17.63 -0.53
CA SER A 2 17.31 17.84 0.42
C SER A 2 18.62 17.29 -0.12
N GLU A 3 19.75 17.83 0.34
CA GLU A 3 21.10 17.30 0.07
C GLU A 3 21.20 15.80 0.44
N GLN A 4 20.45 15.40 1.46
CA GLN A 4 20.35 14.00 1.89
C GLN A 4 19.62 13.11 0.87
N ASP A 5 18.62 13.62 0.16
CA ASP A 5 17.92 12.88 -0.91
C ASP A 5 18.85 12.66 -2.12
N GLU A 6 19.63 13.67 -2.51
CA GLU A 6 20.61 13.58 -3.59
C GLU A 6 21.73 12.60 -3.27
N ALA A 7 22.25 12.63 -2.03
CA ALA A 7 23.24 11.68 -1.56
C ALA A 7 22.73 10.23 -1.61
N ARG A 8 21.47 9.98 -1.21
CA ARG A 8 20.85 8.65 -1.32
C ARG A 8 20.69 8.22 -2.78
N ALA A 9 20.27 9.12 -3.67
CA ALA A 9 20.08 8.82 -5.07
C ALA A 9 21.42 8.47 -5.75
N HIS A 10 22.49 9.23 -5.46
CA HIS A 10 23.85 8.92 -5.91
C HIS A 10 24.33 7.57 -5.37
N ALA A 11 24.13 7.29 -4.08
CA ALA A 11 24.49 6.00 -3.48
C ALA A 11 23.73 4.82 -4.10
N ALA A 12 22.49 5.04 -4.57
CA ALA A 12 21.69 4.06 -5.29
C ALA A 12 22.03 3.95 -6.79
N GLY A 13 23.03 4.69 -7.28
CA GLY A 13 23.50 4.63 -8.67
C GLY A 13 22.78 5.56 -9.64
N PHE A 14 21.94 6.48 -9.14
CA PHE A 14 21.35 7.53 -9.96
C PHE A 14 22.32 8.70 -10.07
N THR A 15 22.89 8.92 -11.25
CA THR A 15 23.91 9.94 -11.49
C THR A 15 23.42 11.12 -12.33
N ASP A 16 22.39 10.91 -13.15
CA ASP A 16 21.75 11.94 -13.97
C ASP A 16 20.32 12.20 -13.49
N PHE A 17 20.13 13.28 -12.74
CA PHE A 17 18.82 13.72 -12.24
C PHE A 17 17.99 14.47 -13.27
N LYS A 18 18.56 14.81 -14.44
CA LYS A 18 17.83 15.45 -15.54
C LYS A 18 17.30 14.44 -16.55
N ARG A 19 17.68 13.16 -16.42
CA ARG A 19 17.17 12.09 -17.27
C ARG A 19 15.65 12.01 -17.18
N VAL A 20 15.00 12.04 -18.33
CA VAL A 20 13.59 11.71 -18.46
C VAL A 20 13.45 10.19 -18.56
N TYR A 21 12.75 9.59 -17.60
CA TYR A 21 12.46 8.16 -17.62
C TYR A 21 11.14 7.90 -18.35
N THR A 22 11.19 7.05 -19.35
CA THR A 22 10.01 6.52 -20.03
C THR A 22 9.47 5.29 -19.30
N HIS A 23 8.29 4.81 -19.69
CA HIS A 23 7.73 3.58 -19.12
C HIS A 23 8.63 2.36 -19.37
N ASP A 24 9.34 2.30 -20.50
CA ASP A 24 10.29 1.23 -20.82
C ASP A 24 11.54 1.26 -19.92
N ASP A 25 11.93 2.45 -19.43
CA ASP A 25 13.02 2.57 -18.46
C ASP A 25 12.62 2.06 -17.07
N LEU A 26 11.36 2.31 -16.68
CA LEU A 26 10.80 1.90 -15.39
C LEU A 26 10.43 0.42 -15.36
N ILE A 27 9.95 -0.12 -16.48
CA ILE A 27 9.44 -1.48 -16.59
C ILE A 27 9.95 -2.09 -17.90
N ARG A 28 11.07 -2.82 -17.81
CA ARG A 28 11.78 -3.36 -18.99
C ARG A 28 11.18 -4.66 -19.56
N SER A 29 10.13 -5.20 -18.94
CA SER A 29 9.55 -6.51 -19.27
C SER A 29 8.11 -6.37 -19.73
N ASP A 30 7.69 -7.19 -20.68
CA ASP A 30 6.30 -7.31 -21.12
C ASP A 30 5.47 -8.25 -20.22
N ARG A 31 6.12 -8.97 -19.29
CA ARG A 31 5.49 -9.89 -18.33
C ARG A 31 5.05 -9.16 -17.07
N VAL A 32 4.24 -8.13 -17.23
CA VAL A 32 3.77 -7.27 -16.14
C VAL A 32 2.31 -7.55 -15.84
N ILE A 33 2.00 -7.59 -14.55
CA ILE A 33 0.63 -7.62 -14.03
C ILE A 33 0.47 -6.39 -13.14
N PHE A 34 -0.58 -5.63 -13.39
CA PHE A 34 -1.01 -4.54 -12.54
C PHE A 34 -2.35 -4.89 -11.91
N ALA A 35 -2.50 -4.60 -10.62
CA ALA A 35 -3.75 -4.76 -9.91
C ALA A 35 -3.96 -3.58 -8.95
N ALA A 36 -5.17 -3.03 -8.95
CA ALA A 36 -5.57 -1.97 -8.03
C ALA A 36 -6.99 -2.21 -7.55
N THR A 37 -7.28 -1.79 -6.31
CA THR A 37 -8.61 -1.88 -5.69
C THR A 37 -8.95 -0.53 -5.07
N GLY A 38 -10.16 -0.04 -5.30
CA GLY A 38 -10.62 1.21 -4.70
C GLY A 38 -10.79 1.06 -3.19
N VAL A 39 -10.08 1.90 -2.42
CA VAL A 39 -10.27 2.00 -0.96
C VAL A 39 -11.36 3.02 -0.66
N THR A 40 -11.19 4.23 -1.18
CA THR A 40 -12.21 5.29 -1.28
C THR A 40 -12.70 5.39 -2.71
N ASP A 41 -13.82 6.07 -2.93
CA ASP A 41 -14.27 6.32 -4.30
C ASP A 41 -13.26 7.22 -5.02
N GLY A 42 -12.93 6.85 -6.25
CA GLY A 42 -12.23 7.69 -7.20
C GLY A 42 -12.80 7.49 -8.59
N ASP A 43 -12.23 8.20 -9.56
CA ASP A 43 -12.77 8.23 -10.92
C ASP A 43 -12.75 6.86 -11.63
N LEU A 44 -11.74 6.03 -11.30
CA LEU A 44 -11.56 4.73 -11.94
C LEU A 44 -12.24 3.57 -11.19
N LEU A 45 -12.24 3.61 -9.86
CA LEU A 45 -12.71 2.51 -9.01
C LEU A 45 -13.51 3.05 -7.83
N ARG A 46 -14.64 2.41 -7.57
CA ARG A 46 -15.45 2.65 -6.36
C ARG A 46 -14.70 2.16 -5.12
N GLY A 47 -14.87 2.88 -4.03
CA GLY A 47 -14.34 2.52 -2.73
C GLY A 47 -15.02 1.29 -2.14
N VAL A 48 -14.46 0.77 -1.05
CA VAL A 48 -15.04 -0.38 -0.35
C VAL A 48 -16.38 0.01 0.26
N ARG A 49 -17.44 -0.76 -0.03
CA ARG A 49 -18.78 -0.56 0.56
C ARG A 49 -19.13 -1.70 1.50
N TYR A 50 -19.47 -1.36 2.73
CA TYR A 50 -19.94 -2.32 3.72
C TYR A 50 -21.47 -2.29 3.79
N GLN A 51 -22.10 -3.46 3.70
CA GLN A 51 -23.56 -3.62 3.80
C GLN A 51 -23.86 -4.85 4.64
N GLY A 52 -24.33 -4.63 5.87
CA GLY A 52 -24.58 -5.69 6.84
C GLY A 52 -23.34 -6.57 7.03
N ARG A 53 -23.44 -7.84 6.62
CA ARG A 53 -22.38 -8.85 6.77
C ARG A 53 -21.61 -9.09 5.47
N THR A 54 -21.68 -8.14 4.55
CA THR A 54 -20.96 -8.16 3.28
C THR A 54 -20.10 -6.92 3.09
N ALA A 55 -18.99 -7.07 2.37
CA ALA A 55 -18.24 -5.96 1.79
C ALA A 55 -18.17 -6.13 0.28
N ARG A 56 -18.32 -5.04 -0.46
CA ARG A 56 -18.13 -4.98 -1.90
C ARG A 56 -16.87 -4.20 -2.23
N THR A 57 -16.08 -4.74 -3.14
CA THR A 57 -14.88 -4.09 -3.67
C THR A 57 -14.95 -4.04 -5.18
N GLN A 58 -14.33 -3.00 -5.75
CA GLN A 58 -14.10 -2.90 -7.19
C GLN A 58 -12.60 -2.81 -7.45
N SER A 59 -12.13 -3.69 -8.32
CA SER A 59 -10.72 -3.79 -8.68
C SER A 59 -10.54 -3.76 -10.19
N VAL A 60 -9.36 -3.37 -10.64
CA VAL A 60 -8.89 -3.58 -12.01
C VAL A 60 -7.67 -4.49 -11.98
N LEU A 61 -7.63 -5.45 -12.89
CA LEU A 61 -6.47 -6.30 -13.14
C LEU A 61 -6.09 -6.21 -14.61
N MET A 62 -4.83 -5.88 -14.87
CA MET A 62 -4.29 -5.72 -16.21
C MET A 62 -3.07 -6.61 -16.39
N ARG A 63 -2.94 -7.21 -17.58
CA ARG A 63 -1.75 -7.98 -17.94
C ARG A 63 -1.18 -7.46 -19.26
N ALA A 64 0.06 -6.98 -19.22
CA ALA A 64 0.72 -6.37 -20.38
C ALA A 64 0.94 -7.38 -21.52
N HIS A 65 1.28 -8.62 -21.21
CA HIS A 65 1.51 -9.67 -22.21
C HIS A 65 0.23 -10.04 -23.00
N THR A 66 -0.92 -10.17 -22.32
CA THR A 66 -2.18 -10.54 -23.00
C THR A 66 -3.04 -9.34 -23.38
N LYS A 67 -2.58 -8.12 -23.06
CA LYS A 67 -3.32 -6.87 -23.24
C LYS A 67 -4.74 -6.93 -22.66
N THR A 68 -4.95 -7.76 -21.64
CA THR A 68 -6.28 -7.98 -21.05
C THR A 68 -6.46 -7.07 -19.86
N ILE A 69 -7.60 -6.39 -19.83
CA ILE A 69 -8.06 -5.57 -18.71
C ILE A 69 -9.32 -6.23 -18.14
N ARG A 70 -9.35 -6.47 -16.84
CA ARG A 70 -10.51 -7.00 -16.12
C ARG A 70 -10.93 -6.03 -15.04
N PHE A 71 -12.15 -5.54 -15.12
CA PHE A 71 -12.82 -4.94 -13.97
C PHE A 71 -13.50 -6.07 -13.18
N ILE A 72 -13.27 -6.09 -11.87
CA ILE A 72 -13.71 -7.16 -10.98
C ILE A 72 -14.53 -6.50 -9.86
N ASP A 73 -15.83 -6.76 -9.85
CA ASP A 73 -16.69 -6.48 -8.70
C ASP A 73 -16.78 -7.75 -7.84
N ALA A 74 -16.35 -7.66 -6.58
CA ALA A 74 -16.37 -8.79 -5.67
C ALA A 74 -17.28 -8.53 -4.48
N ILE A 75 -18.05 -9.56 -4.09
CA ILE A 75 -18.85 -9.58 -2.87
C ILE A 75 -18.16 -10.50 -1.87
N HIS A 76 -17.85 -9.96 -0.69
CA HIS A 76 -17.16 -10.66 0.38
C HIS A 76 -18.12 -10.91 1.53
N HIS A 77 -18.45 -12.17 1.82
CA HIS A 77 -19.19 -12.53 3.03
C HIS A 77 -18.27 -12.46 4.25
N LEU A 78 -18.46 -11.46 5.11
CA LEU A 78 -17.55 -11.14 6.22
C LEU A 78 -17.61 -12.13 7.38
N GLU A 79 -18.62 -13.00 7.40
CA GLU A 79 -18.71 -14.12 8.34
C GLU A 79 -17.80 -15.27 7.97
N HIS A 80 -17.88 -15.66 6.69
CA HIS A 80 -17.27 -16.87 6.16
C HIS A 80 -15.87 -16.58 5.57
N LYS A 81 -15.61 -15.33 5.17
CA LYS A 81 -14.27 -14.88 4.79
C LYS A 81 -13.43 -14.77 6.06
N THR A 82 -12.69 -15.82 6.34
CA THR A 82 -11.85 -16.02 7.54
C THR A 82 -10.71 -15.02 7.70
N LEU A 83 -10.40 -14.25 6.66
CA LEU A 83 -9.49 -13.10 6.76
C LEU A 83 -10.26 -11.88 7.26
N ARG A 84 -10.71 -11.93 8.52
CA ARG A 84 -10.79 -10.65 9.24
C ARG A 84 -9.34 -10.16 9.30
N SER A 85 -9.04 -9.07 8.60
CA SER A 85 -8.04 -8.11 9.08
C SER A 85 -8.54 -7.61 10.44
N ARG A 86 -8.58 -8.50 11.44
CA ARG A 86 -8.45 -8.07 12.81
C ARG A 86 -7.11 -7.37 12.76
N ARG A 87 -7.10 -6.07 12.98
CA ARG A 87 -5.89 -5.34 13.32
C ARG A 87 -5.31 -6.00 14.57
N ARG A 88 -4.67 -7.16 14.43
CA ARG A 88 -3.85 -7.72 15.50
C ARG A 88 -2.77 -6.68 15.63
N ASN A 89 -2.56 -6.19 16.84
CA ASN A 89 -1.57 -5.16 17.06
C ASN A 89 -0.19 -5.58 16.50
N GLN A 90 0.11 -6.89 16.51
CA GLN A 90 1.28 -7.50 15.82
C GLN A 90 1.35 -7.18 14.33
N GLU A 91 0.23 -7.21 13.61
CA GLU A 91 0.17 -6.94 12.17
C GLU A 91 0.32 -5.44 11.87
N ILE A 92 -0.20 -4.57 12.74
CA ILE A 92 0.03 -3.13 12.65
C ILE A 92 1.53 -2.83 12.83
N LEU A 93 2.13 -3.40 13.86
CA LEU A 93 3.55 -3.26 14.17
C LEU A 93 4.43 -3.73 13.01
N ALA A 94 4.21 -4.95 12.53
CA ALA A 94 4.99 -5.51 11.43
C ALA A 94 4.93 -4.64 10.16
N ARG A 95 3.76 -4.04 9.86
CA ARG A 95 3.61 -3.13 8.72
C ARG A 95 4.37 -1.83 8.94
N ALA A 96 4.25 -1.22 10.12
CA ALA A 96 4.96 0.02 10.43
C ALA A 96 6.48 -0.19 10.39
N GLU A 97 6.99 -1.27 10.98
CA GLU A 97 8.41 -1.63 11.00
C GLU A 97 8.98 -1.90 9.60
N ALA A 98 8.22 -2.56 8.72
CA ALA A 98 8.66 -2.83 7.36
C ALA A 98 8.76 -1.54 6.51
N VAL A 99 7.90 -0.56 6.79
CA VAL A 99 7.78 0.65 5.96
C VAL A 99 8.69 1.78 6.47
N LEU A 100 8.83 1.94 7.79
CA LEU A 100 9.59 3.03 8.43
C LEU A 100 11.01 3.26 7.87
N PRO A 101 11.83 2.23 7.59
CA PRO A 101 13.17 2.43 7.01
C PRO A 101 13.16 3.10 5.64
N HIS A 102 12.03 3.06 4.93
CA HIS A 102 11.88 3.56 3.57
C HIS A 102 11.18 4.93 3.53
N VAL A 103 10.67 5.43 4.66
CA VAL A 103 10.00 6.73 4.75
C VAL A 103 10.97 7.75 5.32
N HIS A 104 11.21 8.82 4.58
CA HIS A 104 12.16 9.84 4.97
C HIS A 104 11.74 10.51 6.31
N PRO A 105 12.66 10.80 7.25
CA PRO A 105 12.30 11.40 8.54
C PRO A 105 11.58 12.75 8.45
N ALA A 106 11.82 13.51 7.37
CA ALA A 106 11.13 14.79 7.12
C ALA A 106 9.76 14.64 6.41
N ASP A 107 9.35 13.42 6.07
CA ASP A 107 8.04 13.13 5.48
C ASP A 107 6.96 13.11 6.59
N GLU A 108 5.80 13.71 6.32
CA GLU A 108 4.65 13.75 7.23
C GLU A 108 4.19 12.32 7.64
N TRP A 109 4.39 11.35 6.75
CA TRP A 109 4.09 9.95 7.02
C TRP A 109 5.03 9.31 8.04
N HIS A 110 6.26 9.81 8.21
CA HIS A 110 7.23 9.22 9.13
C HIS A 110 6.77 9.37 10.58
N GLY A 111 6.41 10.59 10.99
CA GLY A 111 5.86 10.85 12.34
C GLY A 111 4.55 10.09 12.58
N THR A 112 3.69 10.05 11.55
CA THR A 112 2.43 9.29 11.60
C THR A 112 2.68 7.79 11.83
N LEU A 113 3.62 7.18 11.12
CA LEU A 113 3.96 5.76 11.27
C LEU A 113 4.62 5.44 12.61
N LEU A 114 5.46 6.34 13.15
CA LEU A 114 6.03 6.19 14.49
C LEU A 114 4.93 6.17 15.56
N ALA A 115 4.01 7.13 15.51
CA ALA A 115 2.87 7.19 16.42
C ALA A 115 1.96 5.94 16.27
N TYR A 116 1.82 5.43 15.04
CA TYR A 116 1.04 4.22 14.78
C TYR A 116 1.71 2.97 15.34
N ARG A 117 3.03 2.86 15.24
CA ARG A 117 3.85 1.79 15.84
C ARG A 117 3.74 1.82 17.36
N GLU A 118 3.99 2.96 17.99
CA GLU A 118 3.95 3.12 19.44
C GLU A 118 2.57 2.77 20.01
N ARG A 119 1.49 3.24 19.35
CA ARG A 119 0.13 2.89 19.74
C ARG A 119 -0.12 1.38 19.67
N ALA A 120 0.38 0.72 18.63
CA ALA A 120 0.24 -0.73 18.49
C ALA A 120 1.05 -1.51 19.54
N GLU A 121 2.25 -1.04 19.90
CA GLU A 121 3.04 -1.62 21.00
C GLU A 121 2.31 -1.52 22.33
N THR A 122 1.76 -0.35 22.66
CA THR A 122 0.98 -0.14 23.88
C THR A 122 -0.25 -1.06 23.92
N LEU A 123 -1.00 -1.14 22.82
CA LEU A 123 -2.16 -2.05 22.75
C LEU A 123 -1.74 -3.52 22.87
N LEU A 124 -0.57 -3.94 22.35
CA LEU A 124 -0.04 -5.29 22.59
C LEU A 124 0.26 -5.55 24.05
N ARG A 125 0.99 -4.64 24.70
CA ARG A 125 1.37 -4.77 26.11
C ARG A 125 0.13 -4.84 27.00
N GLU A 126 -0.91 -4.05 26.69
CA GLU A 126 -2.18 -4.01 27.42
C GLU A 126 -3.15 -5.14 27.04
N GLY A 127 -2.84 -5.97 26.04
CA GLY A 127 -3.75 -7.02 25.53
C GLY A 127 -5.05 -6.49 24.92
N ARG A 128 -5.11 -5.19 24.58
CA ARG A 128 -6.29 -4.51 24.02
C ARG A 128 -6.28 -4.53 22.51
N ARG A 129 -7.44 -4.43 21.86
CA ARG A 129 -7.53 -4.31 20.41
C ARG A 129 -7.65 -2.83 20.00
N PRO A 130 -7.17 -2.45 18.80
CA PRO A 130 -7.41 -1.12 18.27
C PRO A 130 -8.90 -1.02 17.94
N ASN A 131 -9.52 0.08 18.38
CA ASN A 131 -10.87 0.43 17.93
C ASN A 131 -10.91 0.68 16.42
#